data_AF-A0A966W2C5-F1
#
_entry.id   AF-A0A966W2C5-F1
#
_cell.length_a   1.000
_cell.length_b   1.000
_cell.length_c   1.000
_cell.angle_alpha   90.00
_cell.angle_beta   90.00
_cell.angle_gamma   90.00
#
_symmetry.space_group_name_H-M   'P 1'
#
loop_
_entity.id
_entity.type
_entity.pdbx_description
1 polymer ?
#
loop_
_entity_poly.entity_id
_entity_poly.type
_entity_poly.pdbx_seq_one_letter_code
_entity_poly.pdbx_strand_id
1 'polypeptide(L)'
;ASAWTPNTDGAEARALRRKLEAYHGKADPKALDFIWPHLNSPDRSIRFAARIALEAQPVETWQARALAEKSTDGGLTALLALARLGGKSAQDECLRALGKWPLATLPENQQLHKIRVIQVSIARNGLPSADVVKLATEKLSPSYPNKSQLVNREISQVLIALGAPDVVDKTLTLMAAAPTQEDMIHYMFHLRTAKHWTLDQRREYFAYWTKDRPGYKHQGDTVKWFEEAGRPYGDGSSFNNFYKNFLKEATANLSDAEKGELGPLLASISTGAAAGRKTVSDFPKPQTRAFVKAWTMAELEPELEKASKRRNFEKGRQAFVDGQCIVCHRFGNEGGGVG
;
A
#
# COMPACT_ATOMS: atom_id res chain seq x y z
N ALA A 1 33.81 -24.76 -1.75
CA ALA A 1 32.73 -23.86 -2.18
C ALA A 1 32.46 -24.14 -3.65
N SER A 2 31.26 -24.57 -4.03
CA SER A 2 30.91 -24.68 -5.45
C SER A 2 31.01 -23.27 -6.07
N ALA A 3 31.78 -23.14 -7.15
CA ALA A 3 31.84 -21.88 -7.88
C ALA A 3 30.43 -21.53 -8.35
N TRP A 4 29.97 -20.33 -8.04
CA TRP A 4 28.68 -19.84 -8.51
C TRP A 4 28.70 -19.81 -10.04
N THR A 5 27.88 -20.66 -10.67
CA THR A 5 27.69 -20.63 -12.13
C THR A 5 26.76 -19.48 -12.46
N PRO A 6 27.19 -18.48 -13.27
CA PRO A 6 26.32 -17.40 -13.66
C PRO A 6 25.10 -17.92 -14.40
N ASN A 7 23.91 -17.45 -14.01
CA ASN A 7 22.71 -17.72 -14.78
C ASN A 7 22.89 -17.10 -16.19
N THR A 8 22.85 -17.92 -17.24
CA THR A 8 22.96 -17.49 -18.64
C THR A 8 21.62 -17.04 -19.22
N ASP A 9 20.50 -17.49 -18.66
CA ASP A 9 19.16 -17.14 -19.11
C ASP A 9 18.93 -15.65 -18.90
N GLY A 10 18.51 -14.94 -19.95
CA GLY A 10 18.30 -13.49 -19.91
C GLY A 10 19.58 -12.65 -19.78
N ALA A 11 20.76 -13.20 -20.09
CA ALA A 11 22.03 -12.46 -20.05
C ALA A 11 22.00 -11.20 -20.94
N GLU A 12 21.42 -11.32 -22.15
CA GLU A 12 21.26 -10.19 -23.07
C GLU A 12 20.33 -9.10 -22.51
N ALA A 13 19.20 -9.49 -21.92
CA ALA A 13 18.27 -8.57 -21.27
C ALA A 13 18.95 -7.83 -20.10
N ARG A 14 19.75 -8.54 -19.29
CA ARG A 14 20.56 -7.92 -18.23
C ARG A 14 21.62 -6.97 -18.78
N ALA A 15 22.30 -7.34 -19.87
CA ALA A 15 23.30 -6.50 -20.52
C ALA A 15 22.65 -5.22 -21.09
N LEU A 16 21.51 -5.34 -21.76
CA LEU A 16 20.74 -4.20 -22.26
C LEU A 16 20.26 -3.30 -21.11
N ARG A 17 19.72 -3.88 -20.04
CA ARG A 17 19.32 -3.13 -18.84
C ARG A 17 20.49 -2.32 -18.27
N ARG A 18 21.69 -2.90 -18.17
CA ARG A 18 22.90 -2.21 -17.71
C ARG A 18 23.30 -1.05 -18.63
N LYS A 19 23.14 -1.20 -19.96
CA LYS A 19 23.38 -0.11 -20.91
C LYS A 19 22.42 1.06 -20.70
N LEU A 20 21.15 0.79 -20.40
CA LEU A 20 20.18 1.82 -20.03
C LEU A 20 20.53 2.48 -18.69
N GLU A 21 20.94 1.68 -17.70
CA GLU A 21 21.35 2.14 -16.37
C GLU A 21 22.57 3.07 -16.40
N ALA A 22 23.42 2.97 -17.43
CA ALA A 22 24.55 3.88 -17.60
C ALA A 22 24.16 5.36 -17.76
N TYR A 23 22.92 5.63 -18.20
CA TYR A 23 22.35 6.98 -18.31
C TYR A 23 21.62 7.45 -17.03
N HIS A 24 21.50 6.62 -15.99
CA HIS A 24 20.79 7.01 -14.77
C HIS A 24 21.54 8.14 -14.06
N GLY A 25 20.82 9.22 -13.75
CA GLY A 25 21.36 10.40 -13.09
C GLY A 25 22.31 11.26 -13.96
N LYS A 26 22.40 11.00 -15.26
CA LYS A 26 23.27 11.73 -16.19
C LYS A 26 22.48 12.16 -17.43
N ALA A 27 22.52 13.45 -17.74
CA ALA A 27 22.02 13.97 -19.00
C ALA A 27 23.04 13.70 -20.12
N ASP A 28 22.58 13.15 -21.23
CA ASP A 28 23.35 12.94 -22.46
C ASP A 28 22.41 13.19 -23.67
N PRO A 29 22.66 14.25 -24.46
CA PRO A 29 21.84 14.59 -25.62
C PRO A 29 21.68 13.46 -26.66
N LYS A 30 22.61 12.49 -26.69
CA LYS A 30 22.58 11.35 -27.62
C LYS A 30 21.82 10.14 -27.03
N ALA A 31 21.44 10.19 -25.76
CA ALA A 31 20.81 9.06 -25.09
C ALA A 31 19.37 8.81 -25.55
N LEU A 32 18.64 9.86 -25.97
CA LEU A 32 17.21 9.76 -26.25
C LEU A 32 16.88 8.70 -27.31
N ASP A 33 17.63 8.69 -28.42
CA ASP A 33 17.37 7.74 -29.51
C ASP A 33 17.69 6.30 -29.13
N PHE A 34 18.66 6.11 -28.22
CA PHE A 34 18.93 4.79 -27.66
C PHE A 34 17.85 4.38 -26.65
N ILE A 35 17.42 5.27 -25.76
CA ILE A 35 16.46 4.97 -24.69
C ILE A 35 15.06 4.68 -25.25
N TRP A 36 14.60 5.46 -26.23
CA TRP A 36 13.20 5.53 -26.62
C TRP A 36 12.58 4.19 -27.03
N PRO A 37 13.23 3.36 -27.89
CA PRO A 37 12.66 2.07 -28.31
C PRO A 37 12.42 1.13 -27.13
N HIS A 38 13.19 1.28 -26.04
CA HIS A 38 13.13 0.40 -24.88
C HIS A 38 12.02 0.78 -23.89
N LEU A 39 11.40 1.95 -24.04
CA LEU A 39 10.17 2.31 -23.32
C LEU A 39 9.00 1.38 -23.68
N ASN A 40 9.01 0.80 -24.88
CA ASN A 40 7.99 -0.15 -25.37
C ASN A 40 8.44 -1.62 -25.27
N SER A 41 9.50 -1.94 -24.52
CA SER A 41 9.94 -3.32 -24.33
C SER A 41 8.85 -4.17 -23.68
N PRO A 42 8.67 -5.47 -24.01
CA PRO A 42 7.76 -6.35 -23.26
C PRO A 42 8.27 -6.67 -21.84
N ASP A 43 9.58 -6.55 -21.59
CA ASP A 43 10.18 -6.75 -20.27
C ASP A 43 10.01 -5.50 -19.40
N ARG A 44 9.29 -5.64 -18.28
CA ARG A 44 9.05 -4.55 -17.32
C ARG A 44 10.33 -3.95 -16.76
N SER A 45 11.39 -4.75 -16.62
CA SER A 45 12.68 -4.34 -16.04
C SER A 45 13.45 -3.47 -17.01
N ILE A 46 13.39 -3.79 -18.30
CA ILE A 46 13.95 -2.97 -19.37
C ILE A 46 13.15 -1.67 -19.49
N ARG A 47 11.81 -1.72 -19.52
CA ARG A 47 10.98 -0.50 -19.53
C ARG A 47 11.27 0.40 -18.34
N PHE A 48 11.42 -0.17 -17.14
CA PHE A 48 11.77 0.58 -15.94
C PHE A 48 13.13 1.27 -16.09
N ALA A 49 14.16 0.55 -16.53
CA ALA A 49 15.49 1.14 -16.72
C ALA A 49 15.49 2.23 -17.80
N ALA A 50 14.75 2.03 -18.90
CA ALA A 50 14.58 3.04 -19.94
C ALA A 50 13.84 4.28 -19.42
N ARG A 51 12.78 4.12 -18.62
CA ARG A 51 12.08 5.26 -18.01
C ARG A 51 12.99 6.06 -17.09
N ILE A 52 13.76 5.40 -16.23
CA ILE A 52 14.69 6.11 -15.32
C ILE A 52 15.79 6.83 -16.13
N ALA A 53 16.29 6.21 -17.20
CA ALA A 53 17.24 6.85 -18.10
C ALA A 53 16.64 8.09 -18.79
N LEU A 54 15.37 8.01 -19.21
CA LEU A 54 14.61 9.14 -19.77
C LEU A 54 14.40 10.24 -18.71
N GLU A 55 14.04 9.88 -17.48
CA GLU A 55 13.87 10.79 -16.34
C GLU A 55 15.17 11.54 -15.99
N ALA A 56 16.34 11.01 -16.36
CA ALA A 56 17.62 11.68 -16.18
C ALA A 56 17.94 12.72 -17.27
N GLN A 57 17.13 12.79 -18.35
CA GLN A 57 17.29 13.75 -19.43
C GLN A 57 16.41 14.99 -19.19
N PRO A 58 16.84 16.20 -19.63
CA PRO A 58 16.04 17.42 -19.46
C PRO A 58 14.67 17.28 -20.14
N VAL A 59 13.58 17.64 -19.45
CA VAL A 59 12.19 17.33 -19.87
C VAL A 59 11.87 17.95 -21.23
N GLU A 60 12.32 19.18 -21.44
CA GLU A 60 12.15 19.96 -22.65
C GLU A 60 12.68 19.26 -23.92
N THR A 61 13.63 18.33 -23.78
CA THR A 61 14.18 17.60 -24.94
C THR A 61 13.30 16.43 -25.39
N TRP A 62 12.35 15.99 -24.57
CA TRP A 62 11.57 14.77 -24.86
C TRP A 62 10.07 14.85 -24.58
N GLN A 63 9.58 15.90 -23.92
CA GLN A 63 8.15 16.09 -23.63
C GLN A 63 7.28 15.97 -24.90
N ALA A 64 7.63 16.69 -25.97
CA ALA A 64 6.89 16.64 -27.22
C ALA A 64 6.82 15.21 -27.80
N ARG A 65 7.93 14.45 -27.70
CA ARG A 65 8.01 13.06 -28.15
C ARG A 65 7.12 12.15 -27.28
N ALA A 66 7.10 12.36 -25.96
CA ALA A 66 6.23 11.60 -25.04
C ALA A 66 4.74 11.84 -25.32
N LEU A 67 4.37 13.10 -25.57
CA LEU A 67 3.00 13.48 -25.91
C LEU A 67 2.57 12.93 -27.28
N ALA A 68 3.49 12.78 -28.23
CA ALA A 68 3.23 12.27 -29.58
C ALA A 68 3.30 10.73 -29.69
N GLU A 69 3.83 10.03 -28.68
CA GLU A 69 4.00 8.57 -28.70
C GLU A 69 2.66 7.84 -28.89
N LYS A 70 2.68 6.79 -29.74
CA LYS A 70 1.50 6.05 -30.16
C LYS A 70 1.51 4.59 -29.69
N SER A 71 2.70 4.01 -29.50
CA SER A 71 2.84 2.69 -28.89
C SER A 71 2.32 2.73 -27.45
N THR A 72 1.53 1.73 -27.07
CA THR A 72 0.85 1.76 -25.77
C THR A 72 1.84 1.70 -24.62
N ASP A 73 2.70 0.70 -24.55
CA ASP A 73 3.66 0.59 -23.44
C ASP A 73 4.70 1.71 -23.48
N GLY A 74 5.19 2.08 -24.67
CA GLY A 74 6.08 3.22 -24.85
C GLY A 74 5.47 4.52 -24.34
N GLY A 75 4.24 4.81 -24.77
CA GLY A 75 3.52 6.02 -24.42
C GLY A 75 3.14 6.09 -22.94
N LEU A 76 2.62 5.01 -22.36
CA LEU A 76 2.33 4.97 -20.92
C LEU A 76 3.62 5.13 -20.09
N THR A 77 4.73 4.51 -20.51
CA THR A 77 6.03 4.64 -19.83
C THR A 77 6.57 6.07 -19.91
N ALA A 78 6.51 6.70 -21.09
CA ALA A 78 6.98 8.07 -21.31
C ALA A 78 6.11 9.09 -20.56
N LEU A 79 4.79 8.92 -20.56
CA LEU A 79 3.87 9.78 -19.81
C LEU A 79 3.99 9.58 -18.30
N LEU A 80 4.37 8.38 -17.82
CA LEU A 80 4.73 8.20 -16.42
C LEU A 80 5.96 9.03 -16.04
N ALA A 81 6.99 9.10 -16.90
CA ALA A 81 8.13 9.98 -16.70
C ALA A 81 7.69 11.46 -16.70
N LEU A 82 6.82 11.85 -17.64
CA LEU A 82 6.31 13.23 -17.74
C LEU A 82 5.50 13.63 -16.51
N ALA A 83 4.63 12.75 -16.00
CA ALA A 83 3.88 12.98 -14.78
C ALA A 83 4.78 13.21 -13.55
N ARG A 84 6.01 12.67 -13.56
CA ARG A 84 6.98 12.79 -12.47
C ARG A 84 7.78 14.09 -12.52
N LEU A 85 8.12 14.56 -13.72
CA LEU A 85 9.13 15.61 -13.93
C LEU A 85 8.62 16.85 -14.67
N GLY A 86 7.56 16.75 -15.46
CA GLY A 86 7.01 17.88 -16.22
C GLY A 86 6.29 18.93 -15.38
N GLY A 87 6.07 18.65 -14.10
CA GLY A 87 5.45 19.58 -13.16
C GLY A 87 3.99 19.92 -13.50
N LYS A 88 3.49 20.99 -12.89
CA LYS A 88 2.10 21.43 -13.05
C LYS A 88 1.77 21.87 -14.48
N SER A 89 2.73 22.51 -15.16
CA SER A 89 2.54 23.06 -16.52
C SER A 89 2.30 21.97 -17.57
N ALA A 90 2.93 20.80 -17.44
CA ALA A 90 2.73 19.68 -18.38
C ALA A 90 1.57 18.74 -17.98
N GLN A 91 0.95 18.95 -16.81
CA GLN A 91 0.02 18.00 -16.22
C GLN A 91 -1.19 17.71 -17.13
N ASP A 92 -1.86 18.76 -17.59
CA ASP A 92 -3.08 18.63 -18.36
C ASP A 92 -2.84 17.95 -19.72
N GLU A 93 -1.78 18.36 -20.42
CA GLU A 93 -1.38 17.74 -21.69
C GLU A 93 -1.02 16.26 -21.49
N CYS A 94 -0.29 15.95 -20.42
CA CYS A 94 0.06 14.56 -20.06
C CYS A 94 -1.19 13.71 -19.85
N LEU A 95 -2.19 14.21 -19.12
CA LEU A 95 -3.42 13.46 -18.84
C LEU A 95 -4.33 13.35 -20.06
N ARG A 96 -4.43 14.40 -20.89
CA ARG A 96 -5.16 14.32 -22.17
C ARG A 96 -4.51 13.34 -23.14
N ALA A 97 -3.17 13.26 -23.15
CA ALA A 97 -2.43 12.33 -23.99
C ALA A 97 -2.76 10.85 -23.69
N LEU A 98 -3.18 10.52 -22.46
CA LEU A 98 -3.67 9.18 -22.11
C LEU A 98 -4.98 8.82 -22.82
N GLY A 99 -5.70 9.79 -23.38
CA GLY A 99 -6.92 9.60 -24.17
C GLY A 99 -6.73 8.74 -25.42
N LYS A 100 -5.50 8.60 -25.92
CA LYS A 100 -5.15 7.70 -27.04
C LYS A 100 -5.49 6.23 -26.78
N TRP A 101 -5.51 5.82 -25.51
CA TRP A 101 -5.70 4.43 -25.11
C TRP A 101 -6.90 4.31 -24.16
N PRO A 102 -8.14 4.15 -24.66
CA PRO A 102 -9.32 3.96 -23.82
C PRO A 102 -9.13 2.83 -22.81
N LEU A 103 -9.52 3.03 -21.54
CA LEU A 103 -9.17 2.09 -20.47
C LEU A 103 -9.72 0.67 -20.73
N ALA A 104 -10.98 0.59 -21.18
CA ALA A 104 -11.66 -0.68 -21.44
C ALA A 104 -11.04 -1.51 -22.57
N THR A 105 -10.25 -0.92 -23.47
CA THR A 105 -9.60 -1.62 -24.58
C THR A 105 -8.23 -2.19 -24.22
N LEU A 106 -7.71 -1.86 -23.03
CA LEU A 106 -6.38 -2.27 -22.59
C LEU A 106 -6.43 -3.61 -21.83
N PRO A 107 -5.39 -4.46 -21.97
CA PRO A 107 -5.18 -5.57 -21.04
C PRO A 107 -4.90 -5.03 -19.62
N GLU A 108 -5.14 -5.86 -18.61
CA GLU A 108 -5.10 -5.47 -17.18
C GLU A 108 -3.80 -4.74 -16.79
N ASN A 109 -2.65 -5.25 -17.21
CA ASN A 109 -1.35 -4.63 -16.94
C ASN A 109 -1.24 -3.20 -17.49
N GLN A 110 -1.79 -2.93 -18.68
CA GLN A 110 -1.80 -1.61 -19.29
C GLN A 110 -2.88 -0.71 -18.68
N GLN A 111 -4.01 -1.27 -18.22
CA GLN A 111 -4.99 -0.52 -17.41
C GLN A 111 -4.35 0.01 -16.13
N LEU A 112 -3.68 -0.87 -15.37
CA LEU A 112 -2.96 -0.51 -14.14
C LEU A 112 -1.87 0.53 -14.41
N HIS A 113 -1.12 0.38 -15.50
CA HIS A 113 -0.09 1.35 -15.88
C HIS A 113 -0.69 2.73 -16.21
N LYS A 114 -1.78 2.78 -16.99
CA LYS A 114 -2.49 4.04 -17.28
C LYS A 114 -3.01 4.71 -16.01
N ILE A 115 -3.62 3.95 -15.11
CA ILE A 115 -4.10 4.46 -13.82
C ILE A 115 -2.92 4.97 -12.99
N ARG A 116 -1.77 4.28 -13.01
CA ARG A 116 -0.56 4.71 -12.32
C ARG A 116 -0.04 6.07 -12.81
N VAL A 117 -0.11 6.36 -14.11
CA VAL A 117 0.24 7.70 -14.65
C VAL A 117 -0.66 8.77 -14.01
N ILE A 118 -1.97 8.52 -13.94
CA ILE A 118 -2.94 9.45 -13.36
C ILE A 118 -2.66 9.66 -11.86
N GLN A 119 -2.47 8.59 -11.11
CA GLN A 119 -2.16 8.65 -9.68
C GLN A 119 -0.89 9.44 -9.39
N VAL A 120 0.20 9.17 -10.12
CA VAL A 120 1.48 9.87 -9.93
C VAL A 120 1.36 11.34 -10.31
N SER A 121 0.64 11.64 -11.39
CA SER A 121 0.33 13.02 -11.80
C SER A 121 -0.39 13.79 -10.68
N ILE A 122 -1.45 13.22 -10.11
CA ILE A 122 -2.22 13.84 -9.02
C ILE A 122 -1.38 13.96 -7.75
N ALA A 123 -0.66 12.91 -7.36
CA ALA A 123 0.13 12.90 -6.13
C ALA A 123 1.27 13.93 -6.12
N ARG A 124 1.83 14.25 -7.30
CA ARG A 124 2.95 15.20 -7.41
C ARG A 124 2.51 16.63 -7.72
N ASN A 125 1.44 16.80 -8.49
CA ASN A 125 1.04 18.10 -9.04
C ASN A 125 -0.34 18.57 -8.56
N GLY A 126 -0.98 17.83 -7.65
CA GLY A 126 -2.36 18.07 -7.22
C GLY A 126 -3.38 17.73 -8.32
N LEU A 127 -4.64 18.10 -8.10
CA LEU A 127 -5.70 17.90 -9.11
C LEU A 127 -5.41 18.71 -10.38
N PRO A 128 -5.63 18.16 -11.59
CA PRO A 128 -5.49 18.90 -12.85
C PRO A 128 -6.59 19.97 -12.97
N SER A 129 -6.63 20.70 -14.08
CA SER A 129 -7.71 21.65 -14.35
C SER A 129 -9.09 20.99 -14.30
N ALA A 130 -10.13 21.80 -14.02
CA ALA A 130 -11.48 21.31 -13.83
C ALA A 130 -12.02 20.56 -15.06
N ASP A 131 -11.66 20.97 -16.28
CA ASP A 131 -12.09 20.29 -17.49
C ASP A 131 -11.35 18.96 -17.71
N VAL A 132 -10.09 18.84 -17.28
CA VAL A 132 -9.37 17.56 -17.26
C VAL A 132 -9.91 16.64 -16.17
N VAL A 133 -10.30 17.16 -15.00
CA VAL A 133 -11.01 16.37 -13.97
C VAL A 133 -12.30 15.81 -14.56
N LYS A 134 -13.12 16.64 -15.20
CA LYS A 134 -14.36 16.22 -15.87
C LYS A 134 -14.10 15.14 -16.92
N LEU A 135 -13.13 15.38 -17.82
CA LEU A 135 -12.73 14.43 -18.85
C LEU A 135 -12.26 13.09 -18.25
N ALA A 136 -11.39 13.13 -17.24
CA ALA A 136 -10.87 11.93 -16.60
C ALA A 136 -12.01 11.13 -15.94
N THR A 137 -12.91 11.81 -15.22
CA THR A 137 -14.09 11.18 -14.62
C THR A 137 -14.98 10.52 -15.68
N GLU A 138 -15.31 11.22 -16.77
CA GLU A 138 -16.12 10.68 -17.86
C GLU A 138 -15.48 9.45 -18.53
N LYS A 139 -14.15 9.43 -18.67
CA LYS A 139 -13.44 8.32 -19.32
C LYS A 139 -13.16 7.13 -18.40
N LEU A 140 -13.10 7.34 -17.09
CA LEU A 140 -12.80 6.29 -16.11
C LEU A 140 -14.08 5.66 -15.53
N SER A 141 -15.12 6.45 -15.26
CA SER A 141 -16.36 5.97 -14.62
C SER A 141 -17.03 4.77 -15.32
N PRO A 142 -17.06 4.67 -16.66
CA PRO A 142 -17.64 3.50 -17.34
C PRO A 142 -16.87 2.19 -17.09
N SER A 143 -15.62 2.27 -16.65
CA SER A 143 -14.79 1.10 -16.31
C SER A 143 -14.81 0.75 -14.82
N TYR A 144 -15.68 1.39 -14.02
CA TYR A 144 -15.83 1.15 -12.59
C TYR A 144 -17.29 0.80 -12.23
N PRO A 145 -17.56 -0.39 -11.63
CA PRO A 145 -16.60 -1.45 -11.31
C PRO A 145 -16.07 -2.19 -12.56
N ASN A 146 -14.84 -2.67 -12.46
CA ASN A 146 -14.10 -3.50 -13.42
C ASN A 146 -14.19 -4.97 -13.03
N LYS A 147 -13.96 -5.88 -13.98
CA LYS A 147 -13.83 -7.33 -13.72
C LYS A 147 -12.59 -7.68 -12.88
N SER A 148 -11.55 -6.86 -12.94
CA SER A 148 -10.32 -7.03 -12.18
C SER A 148 -10.39 -6.31 -10.84
N GLN A 149 -10.17 -7.06 -9.76
CA GLN A 149 -10.07 -6.49 -8.41
C GLN A 149 -8.88 -5.54 -8.28
N LEU A 150 -7.74 -5.86 -8.92
CA LEU A 150 -6.57 -4.98 -8.92
C LEU A 150 -6.91 -3.63 -9.57
N VAL A 151 -7.62 -3.65 -10.70
CA VAL A 151 -8.05 -2.41 -11.37
C VAL A 151 -9.05 -1.64 -10.51
N ASN A 152 -10.00 -2.32 -9.85
CA ASN A 152 -10.95 -1.67 -8.93
C ASN A 152 -10.27 -0.93 -7.78
N ARG A 153 -9.26 -1.55 -7.18
CA ARG A 153 -8.45 -0.92 -6.13
C ARG A 153 -7.76 0.35 -6.62
N GLU A 154 -7.16 0.31 -7.82
CA GLU A 154 -6.43 1.46 -8.34
C GLU A 154 -7.33 2.57 -8.90
N ILE A 155 -8.47 2.23 -9.50
CA ILE A 155 -9.40 3.24 -10.07
C ILE A 155 -10.26 3.91 -8.99
N SER A 156 -10.62 3.20 -7.91
CA SER A 156 -11.42 3.75 -6.81
C SER A 156 -10.76 4.98 -6.17
N GLN A 157 -9.46 4.88 -5.84
CA GLN A 157 -8.71 6.01 -5.28
C GLN A 157 -8.64 7.22 -6.24
N VAL A 158 -8.55 6.98 -7.55
CA VAL A 158 -8.53 8.06 -8.55
C VAL A 158 -9.90 8.72 -8.63
N LEU A 159 -10.98 7.94 -8.79
CA LEU A 159 -12.34 8.49 -8.87
C LEU A 159 -12.76 9.21 -7.58
N ILE A 160 -12.31 8.73 -6.42
CA ILE A 160 -12.49 9.42 -5.13
C ILE A 160 -11.77 10.76 -5.13
N ALA A 161 -10.50 10.80 -5.56
CA ALA A 161 -9.74 12.05 -5.64
C ALA A 161 -10.36 13.05 -6.63
N LEU A 162 -10.90 12.56 -7.76
CA LEU A 162 -11.59 13.38 -8.77
C LEU A 162 -12.99 13.82 -8.34
N GLY A 163 -13.55 13.27 -7.26
CA GLY A 163 -14.90 13.58 -6.78
C GLY A 163 -16.01 13.10 -7.73
N ALA A 164 -15.84 11.92 -8.33
CA ALA A 164 -16.84 11.38 -9.27
C ALA A 164 -18.20 11.12 -8.56
N PRO A 165 -19.35 11.52 -9.16
CA PRO A 165 -20.65 11.53 -8.48
C PRO A 165 -21.10 10.21 -7.83
N ASP A 166 -20.83 9.07 -8.49
CA ASP A 166 -21.33 7.76 -8.03
C ASP A 166 -20.24 6.93 -7.33
N VAL A 167 -19.06 7.52 -7.08
CA VAL A 167 -17.91 6.74 -6.60
C VAL A 167 -18.13 6.17 -5.20
N VAL A 168 -18.83 6.92 -4.33
CA VAL A 168 -19.10 6.48 -2.95
C VAL A 168 -19.94 5.21 -2.97
N ASP A 169 -21.08 5.23 -3.67
CA ASP A 169 -22.01 4.12 -3.78
C ASP A 169 -21.36 2.85 -4.36
N LYS A 170 -20.66 2.99 -5.50
CA LYS A 170 -19.95 1.88 -6.15
C LYS A 170 -18.85 1.31 -5.26
N THR A 171 -18.15 2.16 -4.52
CA THR A 171 -17.03 1.72 -3.66
C THR A 171 -17.54 1.07 -2.38
N LEU A 172 -18.64 1.54 -1.79
CA LEU A 172 -19.31 0.86 -0.68
C LEU A 172 -19.78 -0.53 -1.09
N THR A 173 -20.37 -0.66 -2.28
CA THR A 173 -20.79 -1.95 -2.86
C THR A 173 -19.60 -2.92 -2.98
N LEU A 174 -18.45 -2.45 -3.52
CA LEU A 174 -17.24 -3.26 -3.62
C LEU A 174 -16.63 -3.60 -2.25
N MET A 175 -16.70 -2.68 -1.28
CA MET A 175 -16.24 -2.90 0.08
C MET A 175 -17.09 -3.94 0.82
N ALA A 176 -18.41 -3.96 0.59
CA ALA A 176 -19.32 -4.98 1.12
C ALA A 176 -19.06 -6.37 0.51
N ALA A 177 -18.73 -6.42 -0.78
CA ALA A 177 -18.43 -7.65 -1.50
C ALA A 177 -16.94 -8.08 -1.42
N ALA A 178 -16.11 -7.37 -0.64
CA ALA A 178 -14.67 -7.60 -0.59
C ALA A 178 -14.36 -9.04 -0.11
N PRO A 179 -13.58 -9.84 -0.87
CA PRO A 179 -13.31 -11.23 -0.53
C PRO A 179 -12.29 -11.38 0.61
N THR A 180 -11.47 -10.36 0.81
CA THR A 180 -10.38 -10.35 1.80
C THR A 180 -10.43 -9.14 2.71
N GLN A 181 -9.78 -9.25 3.86
CA GLN A 181 -9.64 -8.13 4.79
C GLN A 181 -8.88 -6.98 4.12
N GLU A 182 -7.83 -7.29 3.36
CA GLU A 182 -6.98 -6.31 2.69
C GLU A 182 -7.77 -5.50 1.66
N ASP A 183 -8.65 -6.15 0.90
CA ASP A 183 -9.48 -5.46 -0.10
C ASP A 183 -10.54 -4.57 0.58
N MET A 184 -11.17 -5.06 1.65
CA MET A 184 -12.13 -4.27 2.42
C MET A 184 -11.46 -3.02 3.01
N ILE A 185 -10.29 -3.21 3.64
CA ILE A 185 -9.50 -2.12 4.23
C ILE A 185 -9.05 -1.11 3.18
N HIS A 186 -8.67 -1.57 1.99
CA HIS A 186 -8.28 -0.68 0.89
C HIS A 186 -9.39 0.33 0.57
N TYR A 187 -10.61 -0.16 0.34
CA TYR A 187 -11.76 0.71 0.06
C TYR A 187 -12.12 1.58 1.24
N MET A 188 -12.12 1.00 2.45
CA MET A 188 -12.40 1.71 3.69
C MET A 188 -11.43 2.89 3.89
N PHE A 189 -10.14 2.67 3.65
CA PHE A 189 -9.11 3.69 3.70
C PHE A 189 -9.41 4.80 2.70
N HIS A 190 -9.60 4.51 1.42
CA HIS A 190 -9.79 5.56 0.42
C HIS A 190 -11.11 6.34 0.58
N LEU A 191 -12.19 5.65 0.98
CA LEU A 191 -13.48 6.30 1.25
C LEU A 191 -13.40 7.37 2.33
N ARG A 192 -12.49 7.26 3.32
CA ARG A 192 -12.37 8.27 4.39
C ARG A 192 -12.19 9.70 3.86
N THR A 193 -11.62 9.87 2.66
CA THR A 193 -11.36 11.16 1.99
C THR A 193 -12.39 11.53 0.92
N ALA A 194 -13.38 10.67 0.66
CA ALA A 194 -14.39 10.92 -0.36
C ALA A 194 -15.31 12.09 0.03
N LYS A 195 -15.88 12.73 -0.99
CA LYS A 195 -16.84 13.83 -0.87
C LYS A 195 -18.21 13.38 -1.40
N HIS A 196 -19.22 14.23 -1.22
CA HIS A 196 -20.58 14.03 -1.74
C HIS A 196 -21.27 12.79 -1.20
N TRP A 197 -21.21 12.62 0.12
CA TRP A 197 -21.90 11.55 0.83
C TRP A 197 -23.38 11.86 1.02
N THR A 198 -24.22 10.82 0.97
CA THR A 198 -25.53 10.85 1.64
C THR A 198 -25.38 10.44 3.11
N LEU A 199 -26.36 10.80 3.95
CA LEU A 199 -26.35 10.41 5.36
C LEU A 199 -26.42 8.88 5.52
N ASP A 200 -27.17 8.19 4.68
CA ASP A 200 -27.27 6.72 4.71
C ASP A 200 -25.94 6.05 4.36
N GLN A 201 -25.23 6.57 3.35
CA GLN A 201 -23.89 6.09 3.01
C GLN A 201 -22.89 6.32 4.15
N ARG A 202 -22.98 7.45 4.87
CA ARG A 202 -22.17 7.67 6.08
C ARG A 202 -22.50 6.63 7.16
N ARG A 203 -23.79 6.40 7.44
CA ARG A 203 -24.21 5.39 8.41
C ARG A 203 -23.66 4.02 8.04
N GLU A 204 -23.76 3.63 6.77
CA GLU A 204 -23.21 2.38 6.26
C GLU A 204 -21.69 2.30 6.48
N TYR A 205 -20.95 3.33 6.06
CA TYR A 205 -19.49 3.39 6.18
C TYR A 205 -19.02 3.30 7.63
N PHE A 206 -19.58 4.12 8.54
CA PHE A 206 -19.18 4.09 9.95
C PHE A 206 -19.61 2.79 10.66
N ALA A 207 -20.66 2.12 10.18
CA ALA A 207 -21.04 0.83 10.72
C ALA A 207 -19.95 -0.25 10.51
N TYR A 208 -18.97 -0.08 9.62
CA TYR A 208 -17.84 -1.04 9.49
C TYR A 208 -16.88 -1.07 10.69
N TRP A 209 -16.97 -0.10 11.60
CA TRP A 209 -16.28 -0.17 12.88
C TRP A 209 -17.06 -0.95 13.94
N THR A 210 -18.38 -1.08 13.83
CA THR A 210 -19.25 -1.76 14.80
C THR A 210 -19.85 -3.06 14.31
N LYS A 211 -19.88 -3.31 13.00
CA LYS A 211 -20.25 -4.60 12.42
C LYS A 211 -19.23 -5.62 12.93
N ASP A 212 -19.72 -6.71 13.52
CA ASP A 212 -18.91 -7.90 13.79
C ASP A 212 -18.20 -8.24 12.49
N ARG A 213 -16.88 -8.01 12.43
CA ARG A 213 -16.12 -8.34 11.23
C ARG A 213 -16.20 -9.85 11.12
N PRO A 214 -16.83 -10.41 10.06
CA PRO A 214 -16.72 -11.82 9.81
C PRO A 214 -15.23 -12.17 9.73
N GLY A 215 -14.89 -13.44 9.95
CA GLY A 215 -13.55 -13.91 9.62
C GLY A 215 -13.32 -13.71 8.13
N TYR A 216 -12.83 -12.53 7.74
CA TYR A 216 -12.39 -12.26 6.38
C TYR A 216 -11.27 -13.24 6.08
N LYS A 217 -11.27 -13.74 4.85
CA LYS A 217 -10.09 -14.44 4.35
C LYS A 217 -8.97 -13.42 4.19
N HIS A 218 -7.74 -13.91 4.21
CA HIS A 218 -6.57 -13.14 3.82
C HIS A 218 -6.12 -13.57 2.43
N GLN A 219 -5.38 -12.70 1.76
CA GLN A 219 -4.76 -13.05 0.48
C GLN A 219 -3.88 -14.31 0.62
N GLY A 220 -3.94 -15.20 -0.37
CA GLY A 220 -3.28 -16.51 -0.31
C GLY A 220 -1.77 -16.41 -0.06
N ASP A 221 -1.08 -15.50 -0.73
CA ASP A 221 0.36 -15.27 -0.53
C ASP A 221 0.68 -14.76 0.87
N THR A 222 -0.22 -13.97 1.47
CA THR A 222 -0.06 -13.51 2.85
C THR A 222 -0.15 -14.69 3.81
N VAL A 223 -1.20 -15.51 3.68
CA VAL A 223 -1.36 -16.70 4.53
C VAL A 223 -0.16 -17.65 4.37
N LYS A 224 0.24 -17.92 3.13
CA LYS A 224 1.39 -18.77 2.80
C LYS A 224 2.68 -18.26 3.46
N TRP A 225 2.94 -16.95 3.44
CA TRP A 225 4.13 -16.40 4.09
C TRP A 225 4.14 -16.65 5.60
N PHE A 226 2.99 -16.51 6.27
CA PHE A 226 2.88 -16.79 7.72
C PHE A 226 3.08 -18.29 8.02
N GLU A 227 2.52 -19.16 7.18
CA GLU A 227 2.71 -20.62 7.26
C GLU A 227 4.19 -21.01 7.09
N GLU A 228 4.87 -20.47 6.07
CA GLU A 228 6.31 -20.70 5.83
C GLU A 228 7.17 -20.15 6.98
N ALA A 229 6.74 -19.07 7.63
CA ALA A 229 7.37 -18.52 8.82
C ALA A 229 7.06 -19.33 10.11
N GLY A 230 6.27 -20.40 10.02
CA GLY A 230 5.95 -21.28 11.15
C GLY A 230 5.08 -20.62 12.23
N ARG A 231 4.22 -19.66 11.86
CA ARG A 231 3.35 -18.94 12.82
C ARG A 231 1.96 -18.65 12.25
N PRO A 232 0.91 -18.60 13.09
CA PRO A 232 -0.42 -18.21 12.62
C PRO A 232 -0.45 -16.73 12.21
N TYR A 233 -1.38 -16.40 11.31
CA TYR A 233 -1.65 -15.01 10.91
C TYR A 233 -1.95 -14.13 12.13
N GLY A 234 -1.49 -12.88 12.08
CA GLY A 234 -1.89 -11.85 13.02
C GLY A 234 -1.66 -10.46 12.44
N ASP A 235 -2.63 -9.56 12.66
CA ASP A 235 -2.65 -8.20 12.08
C ASP A 235 -1.49 -7.30 12.54
N GLY A 236 -0.75 -7.71 13.58
CA GLY A 236 0.34 -6.94 14.18
C GLY A 236 -0.14 -5.84 15.14
N SER A 237 0.77 -5.31 15.94
CA SER A 237 0.46 -4.39 17.04
C SER A 237 -0.07 -3.02 16.59
N SER A 238 0.28 -2.58 15.39
CA SER A 238 -0.10 -1.26 14.86
C SER A 238 -1.46 -1.24 14.14
N PHE A 239 -2.04 -2.40 13.83
CA PHE A 239 -3.25 -2.49 13.03
C PHE A 239 -4.44 -1.70 13.61
N ASN A 240 -4.69 -1.87 14.92
CA ASN A 240 -5.77 -1.13 15.58
C ASN A 240 -5.51 0.38 15.60
N ASN A 241 -4.24 0.81 15.59
CA ASN A 241 -3.90 2.23 15.51
C ASN A 241 -4.24 2.80 14.13
N PHE A 242 -4.03 2.06 13.05
CA PHE A 242 -4.47 2.48 11.71
C PHE A 242 -6.00 2.64 11.66
N TYR A 243 -6.77 1.71 12.22
CA TYR A 243 -8.23 1.83 12.28
C TYR A 243 -8.72 3.03 13.09
N LYS A 244 -8.04 3.36 14.19
CA LYS A 244 -8.31 4.57 14.97
C LYS A 244 -8.00 5.82 14.16
N ASN A 245 -6.91 5.84 13.41
CA ASN A 245 -6.56 6.96 12.54
C ASN A 245 -7.58 7.12 11.39
N PHE A 246 -8.03 6.03 10.79
CA PHE A 246 -9.06 6.07 9.74
C PHE A 246 -10.35 6.66 10.28
N LEU A 247 -10.78 6.22 11.48
CA LEU A 247 -11.98 6.75 12.14
C LEU A 247 -11.84 8.24 12.42
N LYS A 248 -10.69 8.65 12.94
CA LYS A 248 -10.38 10.06 13.23
C LYS A 248 -10.49 10.92 11.96
N GLU A 249 -9.84 10.50 10.88
CA GLU A 249 -9.86 11.22 9.60
C GLU A 249 -11.26 11.26 8.98
N ALA A 250 -11.98 10.14 9.00
CA ALA A 250 -13.35 10.08 8.47
C ALA A 250 -14.32 10.98 9.26
N THR A 251 -14.24 10.98 10.60
CA THR A 251 -15.05 11.82 11.48
C THR A 251 -14.71 13.31 11.31
N ALA A 252 -13.44 13.65 11.06
CA ALA A 252 -13.04 15.03 10.78
C ALA A 252 -13.67 15.58 9.48
N ASN A 253 -14.04 14.69 8.54
CA ASN A 253 -14.69 15.04 7.29
C ASN A 253 -16.22 15.13 7.39
N LEU A 254 -16.81 15.03 8.58
CA LEU A 254 -18.25 15.24 8.81
C LEU A 254 -18.57 16.72 8.99
N SER A 255 -19.66 17.16 8.38
CA SER A 255 -20.33 18.41 8.71
C SER A 255 -20.95 18.34 10.12
N ASP A 256 -21.25 19.48 10.72
CA ASP A 256 -21.83 19.52 12.07
C ASP A 256 -23.24 18.90 12.11
N ALA A 257 -24.00 19.00 11.01
CA ALA A 257 -25.28 18.31 10.86
C ALA A 257 -25.10 16.78 10.88
N GLU A 258 -24.16 16.25 10.09
CA GLU A 258 -23.87 14.81 10.10
C GLU A 258 -23.36 14.34 11.47
N LYS A 259 -22.55 15.13 12.17
CA LYS A 259 -22.09 14.78 13.53
C LYS A 259 -23.24 14.64 14.52
N GLY A 260 -24.25 15.53 14.44
CA GLY A 260 -25.47 15.42 15.26
C GLY A 260 -26.22 14.11 14.99
N GLU A 261 -26.44 13.80 13.72
CA GLU A 261 -27.19 12.62 13.27
C GLU A 261 -26.46 11.28 13.52
N LEU A 262 -25.13 11.28 13.48
CA LEU A 262 -24.27 10.11 13.64
C LEU A 262 -23.71 9.95 15.06
N GLY A 263 -23.95 10.91 15.96
CA GLY A 263 -23.42 10.94 17.32
C GLY A 263 -23.57 9.61 18.08
N PRO A 264 -24.77 8.99 18.13
CA PRO A 264 -24.96 7.69 18.78
C PRO A 264 -24.11 6.56 18.19
N LEU A 265 -23.95 6.52 16.86
CA LEU A 265 -23.12 5.53 16.18
C LEU A 265 -21.62 5.75 16.46
N LEU A 266 -21.17 7.01 16.44
CA LEU A 266 -19.76 7.34 16.74
C LEU A 266 -19.41 7.03 18.20
N ALA A 267 -20.35 7.24 19.13
CA ALA A 267 -20.18 6.90 20.53
C ALA A 267 -20.05 5.38 20.74
N SER A 268 -20.83 4.56 20.04
CA SER A 268 -20.76 3.09 20.17
C SER A 268 -19.45 2.49 19.64
N ILE A 269 -18.87 3.08 18.59
CA ILE A 269 -17.55 2.70 18.07
C ILE A 269 -16.46 2.90 19.14
N SER A 270 -16.55 4.01 19.88
CA SER A 270 -15.55 4.44 20.86
C SER A 270 -15.56 3.58 22.13
N THR A 271 -16.71 3.01 22.51
CA THR A 271 -16.90 2.24 23.74
C THR A 271 -16.78 0.73 23.56
N GLY A 272 -16.99 0.19 22.36
CA GLY A 272 -17.12 -1.26 22.14
C GLY A 272 -16.13 -1.93 21.19
N ALA A 273 -15.67 -1.26 20.12
CA ALA A 273 -15.09 -1.97 18.97
C ALA A 273 -13.69 -1.53 18.51
N ALA A 274 -13.28 -0.28 18.78
CA ALA A 274 -11.93 0.21 18.46
C ALA A 274 -10.83 -0.30 19.43
N ALA A 275 -11.21 -1.06 20.47
CA ALA A 275 -10.31 -1.57 21.50
C ALA A 275 -9.44 -2.77 21.05
N GLY A 276 -9.67 -3.30 19.84
CA GLY A 276 -8.98 -4.49 19.33
C GLY A 276 -9.51 -5.78 19.97
N ARG A 277 -9.40 -6.92 19.26
CA ARG A 277 -9.61 -8.22 19.90
C ARG A 277 -8.60 -8.35 21.04
N LYS A 278 -9.09 -8.53 22.27
CA LYS A 278 -8.27 -9.07 23.36
C LYS A 278 -7.91 -10.50 22.97
N THR A 279 -6.78 -10.70 22.30
CA THR A 279 -6.18 -12.04 22.22
C THR A 279 -5.83 -12.41 23.65
N VAL A 280 -6.42 -13.49 24.16
CA VAL A 280 -5.96 -14.09 25.41
C VAL A 280 -4.49 -14.42 25.20
N SER A 281 -3.64 -13.82 26.01
CA SER A 281 -2.20 -14.04 25.96
C SER A 281 -1.93 -15.51 26.29
N ASP A 282 -1.12 -16.20 25.48
CA ASP A 282 -0.66 -17.53 25.84
C ASP A 282 0.43 -17.45 26.91
N PHE A 283 1.06 -16.28 27.09
CA PHE A 283 2.04 -16.07 28.16
C PHE A 283 1.37 -16.10 29.55
N PRO A 284 2.08 -16.61 30.57
CA PRO A 284 1.56 -16.60 31.92
C PRO A 284 1.40 -15.16 32.43
N LYS A 285 0.58 -14.98 33.47
CA LYS A 285 0.50 -13.68 34.15
C LYS A 285 1.83 -13.38 34.87
N PRO A 286 2.26 -12.10 34.93
CA PRO A 286 3.44 -11.72 35.69
C PRO A 286 3.27 -12.12 37.16
N GLN A 287 4.30 -12.74 37.72
CA GLN A 287 4.37 -13.09 39.13
C GLN A 287 5.31 -12.14 39.85
N THR A 288 4.87 -11.60 40.98
CA THR A 288 5.75 -10.83 41.86
C THR A 288 6.82 -11.76 42.44
N ARG A 289 8.09 -11.44 42.20
CA ARG A 289 9.23 -12.18 42.75
C ARG A 289 9.67 -11.55 44.07
N ALA A 290 9.87 -12.39 45.09
CA ALA A 290 10.54 -11.95 46.31
C ALA A 290 12.01 -11.64 46.01
N PHE A 291 12.56 -10.63 46.69
CA PHE A 291 13.99 -10.39 46.67
C PHE A 291 14.71 -11.59 47.29
N VAL A 292 15.58 -12.25 46.51
CA VAL A 292 16.32 -13.44 46.97
C VAL A 292 17.70 -13.05 47.48
N LYS A 293 18.49 -12.32 46.67
CA LYS A 293 19.88 -11.97 46.94
C LYS A 293 20.36 -10.88 45.98
N ALA A 294 21.25 -10.00 46.43
CA ALA A 294 22.06 -9.15 45.56
C ALA A 294 23.30 -9.94 45.12
N TRP A 295 23.27 -10.45 43.89
CA TRP A 295 24.36 -11.26 43.35
C TRP A 295 25.55 -10.39 42.93
N THR A 296 26.77 -10.85 43.24
CA THR A 296 28.00 -10.29 42.67
C THR A 296 28.45 -11.09 41.45
N MET A 297 29.27 -10.50 40.58
CA MET A 297 29.79 -11.20 39.39
C MET A 297 30.58 -12.46 39.73
N ALA A 298 31.41 -12.40 40.79
CA ALA A 298 32.18 -13.54 41.26
C ALA A 298 31.30 -14.72 41.72
N GLU A 299 30.07 -14.45 42.16
CA GLU A 299 29.11 -15.48 42.55
C GLU A 299 28.30 -16.00 41.35
N LEU A 300 28.08 -15.17 40.32
CA LEU A 300 27.29 -15.52 39.15
C LEU A 300 28.09 -16.32 38.11
N GLU A 301 29.35 -15.95 37.88
CA GLU A 301 30.19 -16.49 36.81
C GLU A 301 30.34 -18.03 36.88
N PRO A 302 30.56 -18.66 38.05
CA PRO A 302 30.61 -20.13 38.14
C PRO A 302 29.27 -20.82 37.85
N GLU A 303 28.14 -20.11 37.97
CA GLU A 303 26.79 -20.65 37.73
C GLU A 303 26.37 -20.58 36.25
N LEU A 304 26.99 -19.71 35.44
CA LEU A 304 26.63 -19.53 34.03
C LEU A 304 26.81 -20.82 33.21
N GLU A 305 27.90 -21.56 33.44
CA GLU A 305 28.16 -22.85 32.78
C GLU A 305 27.08 -23.89 33.08
N LYS A 306 26.43 -23.81 34.25
CA LYS A 306 25.34 -24.72 34.63
C LYS A 306 24.04 -24.37 33.92
N ALA A 307 23.81 -23.09 33.59
CA ALA A 307 22.61 -22.63 32.87
C ALA A 307 22.52 -23.16 31.43
N SER A 308 23.64 -23.62 30.86
CA SER A 308 23.69 -24.25 29.54
C SER A 308 23.06 -25.66 29.51
N LYS A 309 22.91 -26.32 30.66
CA LYS A 309 22.39 -27.69 30.82
C LYS A 309 20.99 -27.67 31.45
N ARG A 310 20.09 -28.55 31.00
CA ARG A 310 18.71 -28.72 31.56
C ARG A 310 17.83 -27.46 31.54
N ARG A 311 17.81 -26.75 30.41
CA ARG A 311 16.92 -25.58 30.20
C ARG A 311 15.45 -25.97 30.39
N ASN A 312 14.71 -25.15 31.14
CA ASN A 312 13.27 -25.27 31.29
C ASN A 312 12.59 -24.10 30.57
N PHE A 313 12.01 -24.37 29.40
CA PHE A 313 11.41 -23.34 28.55
C PHE A 313 10.20 -22.67 29.20
N GLU A 314 9.41 -23.40 29.98
CA GLU A 314 8.25 -22.84 30.69
C GLU A 314 8.69 -21.83 31.77
N LYS A 315 9.71 -22.18 32.57
CA LYS A 315 10.29 -21.25 33.55
C LYS A 315 10.96 -20.06 32.89
N GLY A 316 11.62 -20.25 31.75
CA GLY A 316 12.18 -19.16 30.95
C GLY A 316 11.08 -18.21 30.45
N ARG A 317 9.95 -18.76 30.00
CA ARG A 317 8.78 -18.00 29.57
C ARG A 317 8.19 -17.17 30.71
N GLN A 318 8.03 -17.76 31.90
CA GLN A 318 7.60 -17.03 33.10
C GLN A 318 8.60 -15.94 33.49
N ALA A 319 9.90 -16.22 33.52
CA ALA A 319 10.93 -15.25 33.87
C ALA A 319 10.95 -14.04 32.91
N PHE A 320 10.72 -14.27 31.61
CA PHE A 320 10.61 -13.21 30.61
C PHE A 320 9.41 -12.28 30.86
N VAL A 321 8.28 -12.81 31.34
CA VAL A 321 7.11 -12.01 31.73
C VAL A 321 7.35 -11.30 33.06
N ASP A 322 7.90 -12.00 34.06
CA ASP A 322 8.16 -11.46 35.39
C ASP A 322 9.15 -10.28 35.32
N GLY A 323 10.16 -10.38 34.47
CA GLY A 323 11.11 -9.31 34.18
C GLY A 323 10.53 -8.16 33.35
N GLN A 324 9.24 -8.21 33.01
CA GLN A 324 8.54 -7.25 32.17
C GLN A 324 9.13 -7.08 30.75
N CYS A 325 10.01 -8.00 30.32
CA CYS A 325 10.66 -7.94 29.02
C CYS A 325 9.63 -7.97 27.89
N ILE A 326 8.57 -8.77 28.05
CA ILE A 326 7.43 -8.87 27.12
C ILE A 326 6.71 -7.54 26.91
N VAL A 327 6.81 -6.57 27.83
CA VAL A 327 6.16 -5.26 27.68
C VAL A 327 6.78 -4.45 26.54
N CYS A 328 8.07 -4.62 26.29
CA CYS A 328 8.83 -3.87 25.29
C CYS A 328 9.26 -4.73 24.09
N HIS A 329 9.65 -5.99 24.33
CA HIS A 329 10.14 -6.91 23.30
C HIS A 329 9.06 -7.90 22.87
N ARG A 330 9.06 -8.23 21.59
CA ARG A 330 8.12 -9.20 21.01
C ARG A 330 8.69 -10.62 21.04
N PHE A 331 7.88 -11.59 21.42
CA PHE A 331 8.17 -13.01 21.24
C PHE A 331 6.97 -13.71 20.59
N GLY A 332 7.16 -14.26 19.39
CA GLY A 332 6.05 -14.78 18.59
C GLY A 332 5.08 -13.66 18.19
N ASN A 333 3.80 -13.79 18.56
CA ASN A 333 2.73 -12.83 18.26
C ASN A 333 2.45 -11.85 19.41
N GLU A 334 3.19 -11.96 20.52
CA GLU A 334 2.87 -11.26 21.76
C GLU A 334 4.02 -10.39 22.24
N GLY A 335 3.68 -9.34 22.98
CA GLY A 335 4.60 -8.39 23.57
C GLY A 335 4.68 -7.03 22.87
N GLY A 336 5.59 -6.20 23.35
CA GLY A 336 5.79 -4.84 22.88
C GLY A 336 6.39 -4.77 21.47
N GLY A 337 6.24 -3.60 20.84
CA GLY A 337 6.81 -3.33 19.52
C GLY A 337 8.03 -2.41 19.53
N VAL A 338 8.68 -2.25 20.69
CA VAL A 338 9.78 -1.29 20.87
C VAL A 338 11.14 -1.96 20.65
N GLY A 339 11.33 -3.17 21.15
CA GLY A 339 12.63 -3.85 21.18
C GLY A 339 12.71 -5.16 20.41
#